data_AF-A0A815AMD2-F1
#
_entry.id   AF-A0A815AMD2-F1
#
_cell.length_a   1.000
_cell.length_b   1.000
_cell.length_c   1.000
_cell.angle_alpha   90.00
_cell.angle_beta   90.00
_cell.angle_gamma   90.00
#
_symmetry.space_group_name_H-M   'P 1'
#
loop_
_entity.id
_entity.type
_entity.pdbx_description
1 polymer ?
#
loop_
_entity_poly.entity_id
_entity_poly.type
_entity_poly.pdbx_seq_one_letter_code
_entity_poly.pdbx_strand_id
1 'polypeptide(L)'
;MASKILKATTNITGLAVCKDPHYALKLLYGKILRDLKNIPETSAYRKYTEDIINSRLEHVENEPNIARVARKINCGQIEEVIVQ
;
A
#
# COMPACT_ATOMS: atom_id res chain seq x y z
N MET A 1 -3.09 -3.91 -28.05
CA MET A 1 -2.44 -2.79 -27.32
C MET A 1 -3.15 -2.62 -25.99
N ALA A 2 -2.46 -2.84 -24.86
CA ALA A 2 -3.09 -2.67 -23.55
C ALA A 2 -3.26 -1.17 -23.26
N SER A 3 -4.50 -0.68 -23.16
CA SER A 3 -4.77 0.71 -22.82
C SER A 3 -4.40 0.96 -21.35
N LYS A 4 -3.43 1.85 -21.11
CA LYS A 4 -3.09 2.30 -19.75
C LYS A 4 -4.18 3.26 -19.29
N ILE A 5 -5.07 2.79 -18.40
CA ILE A 5 -6.07 3.65 -17.76
C ILE A 5 -5.32 4.59 -16.81
N LEU A 6 -5.19 5.85 -17.19
CA LEU A 6 -4.60 6.90 -16.38
C LEU A 6 -5.69 7.58 -15.57
N LYS A 7 -5.55 7.55 -14.25
CA LYS A 7 -6.43 8.30 -13.34
C LYS A 7 -6.10 9.80 -13.46
N ALA A 8 -7.11 10.62 -13.75
CA ALA A 8 -6.93 12.05 -13.96
C ALA A 8 -6.78 12.82 -12.62
N THR A 9 -7.63 12.51 -11.64
CA THR A 9 -7.66 13.15 -10.32
C THR A 9 -8.02 12.12 -9.24
N THR A 10 -7.67 12.42 -7.99
CA THR A 10 -8.13 11.68 -6.80
C THR A 10 -9.45 12.23 -6.25
N ASN A 11 -9.90 13.40 -6.72
CA ASN A 11 -11.03 14.15 -6.15
C ASN A 11 -10.88 14.47 -4.64
N ILE A 12 -9.65 14.43 -4.12
CA ILE A 12 -9.31 14.81 -2.75
C ILE A 12 -8.31 15.96 -2.85
N THR A 13 -8.64 17.11 -2.26
CA THR A 13 -7.77 18.29 -2.27
C THR A 13 -6.45 17.99 -1.57
N GLY A 14 -5.34 18.31 -2.23
CA GLY A 14 -3.99 18.07 -1.68
C GLY A 14 -3.46 16.64 -1.86
N LEU A 15 -4.24 15.70 -2.38
CA LEU A 15 -3.79 14.33 -2.66
C LEU A 15 -3.50 14.13 -4.15
N ALA A 16 -2.23 14.10 -4.53
CA ALA A 16 -1.83 13.90 -5.92
C ALA A 16 -2.01 12.44 -6.37
N VAL A 17 -2.32 12.23 -7.65
CA VAL A 17 -2.41 10.89 -8.24
C VAL A 17 -1.02 10.25 -8.28
N CYS A 18 -0.91 9.02 -7.78
CA CYS A 18 0.34 8.25 -7.85
C CYS A 18 0.49 7.61 -9.24
N LYS A 19 1.65 7.84 -9.89
CA LYS A 19 1.93 7.32 -11.24
C LYS A 19 2.24 5.82 -11.26
N ASP A 20 2.89 5.31 -10.20
CA ASP A 20 3.22 3.90 -10.04
C ASP A 20 3.00 3.47 -8.58
N PRO A 21 1.74 3.18 -8.20
CA PRO A 21 1.39 2.85 -6.82
C PRO A 21 1.92 1.50 -6.38
N HIS A 22 2.12 0.54 -7.30
CA HIS A 22 2.66 -0.78 -6.96
C HIS A 22 4.10 -0.68 -6.51
N TYR A 23 4.94 0.04 -7.27
CA TYR A 23 6.32 0.28 -6.89
C TYR A 23 6.41 1.06 -5.57
N ALA A 24 5.61 2.13 -5.41
CA ALA A 24 5.59 2.93 -4.21
C ALA A 24 5.22 2.11 -2.95
N LEU A 25 4.16 1.31 -3.04
CA LEU A 25 3.70 0.48 -1.91
C LEU A 25 4.71 -0.58 -1.51
N LYS A 26 5.32 -1.28 -2.48
CA LYS A 26 6.36 -2.28 -2.19
C LYS A 26 7.56 -1.65 -1.48
N LEU A 27 7.98 -0.47 -1.93
CA LEU A 27 9.08 0.27 -1.30
C LEU A 27 8.73 0.70 0.14
N LEU A 28 7.52 1.22 0.35
CA LEU A 28 7.06 1.68 1.66
C LEU A 28 6.92 0.52 2.65
N TYR A 29 6.23 -0.56 2.26
CA TYR A 29 6.09 -1.74 3.12
C TYR A 29 7.43 -2.41 3.41
N GLY A 30 8.33 -2.49 2.43
CA GLY A 30 9.69 -2.97 2.66
C GLY A 30 10.53 -2.07 3.57
N LYS A 31 10.25 -0.76 3.62
CA LYS A 31 10.86 0.16 4.59
C LYS A 31 10.29 -0.06 5.99
N ILE A 32 8.96 -0.13 6.13
CA ILE A 32 8.28 -0.38 7.40
C ILE A 32 8.76 -1.69 8.04
N LEU A 33 8.83 -2.78 7.28
CA LEU A 33 9.33 -4.07 7.78
C LEU A 33 10.79 -4.02 8.22
N ARG A 34 11.62 -3.17 7.60
CA ARG A 34 13.01 -2.96 8.05
C ARG A 34 13.06 -2.17 9.35
N ASP A 35 12.24 -1.12 9.47
CA ASP A 35 12.19 -0.28 10.66
C ASP A 35 11.61 -1.04 11.87
N LEU A 36 10.64 -1.93 11.64
CA LEU A 36 10.06 -2.80 12.66
C LEU A 36 11.06 -3.77 13.28
N LYS A 37 12.13 -4.18 12.56
CA LYS A 37 13.18 -5.04 13.11
C LYS A 37 13.93 -4.43 14.29
N ASN A 38 13.92 -3.09 14.41
CA ASN A 38 14.52 -2.39 15.53
C ASN A 38 13.68 -2.49 16.82
N ILE A 39 12.43 -2.95 16.72
CA ILE A 39 11.52 -3.13 17.85
C ILE A 39 11.58 -4.59 18.31
N PRO A 40 11.54 -4.90 19.62
CA PRO A 40 11.52 -6.29 20.09
C PRO A 40 10.32 -7.11 19.55
N GLU A 41 10.54 -8.38 19.22
CA GLU A 41 9.51 -9.32 18.73
C GLU A 41 8.40 -9.58 19.74
N THR A 42 8.69 -9.42 21.02
CA THR A 42 7.71 -9.57 22.10
C THR A 42 6.71 -8.41 22.17
N SER A 43 6.95 -7.32 21.44
CA SER A 43 6.03 -6.19 21.40
C SER A 43 4.79 -6.53 20.59
N ALA A 44 3.62 -6.31 21.19
CA ALA A 44 2.34 -6.47 20.49
C ALA A 44 2.26 -5.57 19.25
N TYR A 45 2.82 -4.35 19.32
CA TYR A 45 2.85 -3.42 18.20
C TYR A 45 3.58 -4.00 16.99
N ARG A 46 4.79 -4.56 17.17
CA ARG A 46 5.55 -5.17 16.07
C ARG A 46 4.78 -6.33 15.46
N LYS A 47 4.30 -7.27 16.29
CA LYS A 47 3.58 -8.46 15.82
C LYS A 47 2.38 -8.10 14.94
N TYR A 48 1.48 -7.25 15.44
CA TYR A 48 0.27 -6.89 14.70
C TYR A 48 0.58 -6.02 13.47
N THR A 49 1.57 -5.14 13.56
CA THR A 49 1.96 -4.30 12.41
C THR A 49 2.60 -5.15 11.31
N GLU A 50 3.48 -6.10 11.64
CA GLU A 50 4.06 -7.03 10.68
C GLU A 50 2.96 -7.86 9.99
N ASP A 51 2.00 -8.41 10.75
CA ASP A 51 0.88 -9.18 10.21
C ASP A 51 0.05 -8.36 9.20
N ILE A 52 -0.30 -7.12 9.55
CA ILE A 52 -1.06 -6.22 8.67
C ILE A 52 -0.27 -5.88 7.40
N ILE A 53 1.01 -5.54 7.54
CA ILE A 53 1.84 -5.12 6.42
C ILE A 53 2.11 -6.29 5.48
N ASN A 54 2.34 -7.50 6.01
CA ASN A 54 2.53 -8.71 5.20
C ASN A 54 1.26 -9.06 4.41
N SER A 55 0.09 -9.00 5.04
CA SER A 55 -1.19 -9.23 4.34
C SER A 55 -1.43 -8.20 3.23
N ARG A 56 -1.14 -6.92 3.48
CA ARG A 56 -1.27 -5.86 2.46
C ARG A 56 -0.26 -6.04 1.32
N LEU A 57 0.98 -6.42 1.63
CA LEU A 57 2.02 -6.68 0.64
C LEU A 57 1.61 -7.84 -0.29
N GLU A 58 1.09 -8.92 0.27
CA GLU A 58 0.58 -10.06 -0.50
C GLU A 58 -0.53 -9.63 -1.47
N HIS A 59 -1.45 -8.76 -1.04
CA HIS A 59 -2.49 -8.23 -1.93
C HIS A 59 -1.92 -7.38 -3.07
N VAL A 60 -0.88 -6.59 -2.81
CA VAL A 60 -0.18 -5.77 -3.82
C VAL A 60 0.57 -6.64 -4.82
N GLU A 61 1.15 -7.75 -4.38
CA GLU A 61 1.91 -8.66 -5.25
C GLU A 61 1.02 -9.55 -6.13
N ASN A 62 -0.09 -10.04 -5.57
CA ASN A 62 -0.98 -10.97 -6.26
C ASN A 62 -1.96 -10.29 -7.22
N GLU A 63 -2.27 -9.00 -7.03
CA GLU A 63 -3.30 -8.31 -7.81
C GLU A 63 -2.69 -7.19 -8.67
N PRO A 64 -2.66 -7.33 -10.01
CA PRO A 64 -2.13 -6.29 -10.88
C PRO A 64 -3.05 -5.05 -10.92
N ASN A 65 -4.35 -5.21 -10.65
CA ASN A 65 -5.31 -4.11 -10.69
C ASN A 65 -5.34 -3.31 -9.37
N ILE A 66 -4.82 -2.08 -9.45
CA ILE A 66 -4.72 -1.11 -8.35
C ILE A 66 -6.09 -0.85 -7.67
N ALA A 67 -7.18 -0.77 -8.44
CA ALA A 67 -8.50 -0.52 -7.88
C ALA A 67 -9.02 -1.72 -7.07
N ARG A 68 -8.64 -2.94 -7.45
CA ARG A 68 -8.98 -4.15 -6.69
C ARG A 68 -8.15 -4.26 -5.42
N VAL A 69 -6.87 -3.87 -5.47
CA VAL A 69 -6.02 -3.78 -4.27
C VAL A 69 -6.63 -2.82 -3.25
N ALA A 70 -7.00 -1.61 -3.65
CA ALA A 70 -7.61 -0.62 -2.74
C ALA A 70 -8.92 -1.13 -2.10
N ARG A 71 -9.74 -1.86 -2.87
CA ARG A 71 -10.96 -2.50 -2.35
C ARG A 71 -10.67 -3.63 -1.37
N LYS A 72 -9.65 -4.48 -1.65
CA LYS A 72 -9.22 -5.55 -0.74
C LYS A 72 -8.72 -5.00 0.59
N ILE A 73 -7.99 -3.88 0.54
CA ILE A 73 -7.47 -3.17 1.73
C ILE A 73 -8.58 -2.34 2.42
N ASN A 74 -9.73 -2.16 1.76
CA ASN A 74 -10.89 -1.41 2.24
C ASN A 74 -10.58 0.06 2.61
N CYS A 75 -9.71 0.71 1.84
CA CYS A 75 -9.20 2.07 2.10
C CYS A 75 -9.62 3.11 1.04
N GLY A 76 -10.71 2.88 0.31
CA GLY A 76 -11.18 3.84 -0.71
C GLY A 76 -10.25 3.91 -1.92
N GLN A 77 -9.27 4.81 -1.91
CA GLN A 77 -8.29 5.00 -2.98
C GLN A 77 -6.89 4.50 -2.59
N ILE A 78 -6.08 4.12 -3.58
CA ILE A 78 -4.73 3.60 -3.33
C ILE A 78 -3.79 4.69 -2.79
N GLU A 79 -4.00 5.94 -3.20
CA GLU A 79 -3.20 7.07 -2.76
C GLU A 79 -3.40 7.36 -1.27
N GLU A 80 -4.59 7.07 -0.72
CA GLU A 80 -4.85 7.16 0.72
C GLU A 80 -4.08 6.08 1.48
N VAL A 81 -3.96 4.87 0.92
CA VAL A 81 -3.14 3.78 1.48
C VAL A 81 -1.66 4.14 1.50
N ILE A 82 -1.18 4.90 0.50
CA ILE A 82 0.23 5.32 0.40
C ILE A 82 0.57 6.40 1.46
N VAL A 83 -0.41 7.22 1.85
CA VAL A 83 -0.23 8.31 2.83
C VAL A 83 -0.36 7.80 4.28
N GLN A 84 -1.13 6.72 4.50
CA GLN A 84 -1.32 6.09 5.81
C GLN A 84 -0.01 5.55 6.39
#